data_AF-A0A5N5TG29-F1
#
_entry.id   AF-A0A5N5TG29-F1
#
_cell.length_a   1.000
_cell.length_b   1.000
_cell.length_c   1.000
_cell.angle_alpha   90.00
_cell.angle_beta   90.00
_cell.angle_gamma   90.00
#
_symmetry.space_group_name_H-M   'P 1'
#
loop_
_entity.id
_entity.type
_entity.pdbx_description
1 polymer ?
#
loop_
_entity_poly.entity_id
_entity_poly.type
_entity_poly.pdbx_seq_one_letter_code
_entity_poly.pdbx_strand_id
1 'polypeptide(L)'
;MICQTALGIDSTDLTQLSSVEEWLATLKMSRYLENFHRAGIRDIQSVARLNQGDLNQMGITLAGHVKKILQSIHTLRTQLAVNMSEGFLKVKECNL
;
A
#
# COMPACT_ATOMS: atom_id res chain seq x y z
N MET A 1 24.11 -14.22 3.08
CA MET A 1 22.85 -13.98 3.81
C MET A 1 22.08 -12.80 3.21
N ILE A 2 21.71 -12.84 1.92
CA ILE A 2 20.72 -11.89 1.38
C ILE A 2 19.91 -12.67 0.33
N CYS A 3 18.81 -13.29 0.74
CA CYS A 3 17.78 -13.71 -0.21
C CYS A 3 17.00 -12.44 -0.57
N GLN A 4 17.55 -11.64 -1.49
CA GLN A 4 16.85 -10.56 -2.14
C GLN A 4 15.74 -11.20 -2.98
N THR A 5 14.56 -11.40 -2.41
CA THR A 5 13.37 -11.64 -3.22
C THR A 5 13.03 -10.31 -3.86
N ALA A 6 13.52 -10.11 -5.08
CA ALA A 6 12.99 -9.14 -6.01
C ALA A 6 11.50 -9.45 -6.21
N LEU A 7 10.63 -8.84 -5.41
CA LEU A 7 9.23 -8.71 -5.76
C LEU A 7 9.16 -7.48 -6.66
N GLY A 8 9.16 -7.75 -7.96
CA GLY A 8 9.00 -6.75 -9.02
C GLY A 8 7.73 -5.94 -8.82
N ILE A 9 7.87 -4.84 -8.11
CA ILE A 9 7.05 -3.65 -8.28
C ILE A 9 7.92 -2.76 -9.15
N ASP A 10 7.91 -3.04 -10.45
CA ASP A 10 8.48 -2.16 -11.46
C ASP A 10 7.77 -0.81 -11.36
N SER A 11 8.48 0.20 -10.85
CA SER A 11 8.26 1.64 -11.10
C SER A 11 6.85 2.21 -10.88
N THR A 12 5.93 1.51 -10.21
CA THR A 12 4.58 2.04 -9.95
C THR A 12 4.62 2.84 -8.66
N ASP A 13 4.49 4.15 -8.77
CA ASP A 13 4.23 5.02 -7.62
C ASP A 13 2.86 4.65 -7.05
N LEU A 14 2.85 3.84 -5.98
CA LEU A 14 1.62 3.33 -5.39
C LEU A 14 0.80 4.45 -4.74
N THR A 15 1.37 5.64 -4.58
CA THR A 15 0.68 6.84 -4.07
C THR A 15 -0.17 7.52 -5.15
N GLN A 16 0.02 7.22 -6.43
CA GLN A 16 -0.86 7.67 -7.52
C GLN A 16 -2.12 6.83 -7.64
N LEU A 17 -2.15 5.65 -7.01
CA LEU A 17 -3.33 4.79 -7.02
C LEU A 17 -4.43 5.46 -6.19
N SER A 18 -5.60 5.61 -6.78
CA SER A 18 -6.71 6.34 -6.17
C SER A 18 -7.71 5.41 -5.46
N SER A 19 -7.62 4.10 -5.67
CA SER A 19 -8.58 3.12 -5.15
C SER A 19 -7.94 1.85 -4.61
N VAL A 20 -8.61 1.23 -3.63
CA VAL A 20 -8.22 -0.08 -3.06
C VAL A 20 -8.27 -1.19 -4.11
N GLU A 21 -9.20 -1.12 -5.06
CA GLU A 21 -9.33 -2.08 -6.15
C GLU A 21 -8.07 -2.12 -7.04
N GLU A 22 -7.61 -0.94 -7.48
CA GLU A 22 -6.42 -0.81 -8.32
C GLU A 22 -5.17 -1.31 -7.58
N TRP A 23 -5.01 -0.91 -6.31
CA TRP A 23 -3.92 -1.40 -5.46
C TRP A 23 -3.93 -2.93 -5.32
N LEU A 24 -5.08 -3.53 -5.02
CA LEU A 24 -5.19 -4.99 -4.94
C LEU A 24 -4.91 -5.68 -6.28
N ALA A 25 -5.27 -5.06 -7.41
CA ALA A 25 -4.96 -5.58 -8.74
C ALA A 25 -3.45 -5.67 -8.99
N THR A 26 -2.66 -4.65 -8.61
CA THR A 26 -1.19 -4.69 -8.72
C THR A 26 -0.57 -5.85 -7.94
N LEU A 27 -1.17 -6.22 -6.81
CA LEU A 27 -0.71 -7.32 -5.96
C LEU A 27 -1.26 -8.69 -6.39
N LYS A 28 -2.15 -8.74 -7.38
CA LYS A 28 -2.96 -9.93 -7.72
C LYS A 28 -3.75 -10.44 -6.50
N MET A 29 -4.31 -9.52 -5.72
CA MET A 29 -5.07 -9.75 -4.50
C MET A 29 -6.53 -9.25 -4.60
N SER A 30 -7.03 -8.94 -5.80
CA SER A 30 -8.40 -8.41 -6.04
C SER A 30 -9.51 -9.26 -5.44
N ARG A 31 -9.29 -10.57 -5.23
CA ARG A 31 -10.24 -11.46 -4.53
C ARG A 31 -10.59 -10.99 -3.11
N TYR A 32 -9.75 -10.14 -2.51
CA TYR A 32 -9.98 -9.61 -1.18
C TYR A 32 -10.76 -8.29 -1.16
N LEU A 33 -11.06 -7.67 -2.31
CA LEU A 33 -11.69 -6.35 -2.42
C LEU A 33 -12.95 -6.22 -1.54
N GLU A 34 -13.84 -7.20 -1.61
CA GLU A 34 -15.08 -7.21 -0.82
C GLU A 34 -14.81 -7.22 0.70
N ASN A 35 -13.73 -7.84 1.15
CA ASN A 35 -13.35 -7.84 2.57
C ASN A 35 -12.96 -6.43 3.03
N PHE A 36 -12.20 -5.69 2.20
CA PHE A 36 -11.86 -4.29 2.46
C PHE A 36 -13.12 -3.40 2.44
N HIS A 37 -14.02 -3.60 1.46
CA HIS A 37 -15.29 -2.86 1.40
C HIS A 37 -16.18 -3.10 2.61
N ARG A 38 -16.32 -4.35 3.06
CA ARG A 38 -17.07 -4.71 4.27
C ARG A 38 -16.49 -4.12 5.54
N ALA A 39 -15.17 -3.96 5.59
CA ALA A 39 -14.47 -3.27 6.67
C ALA A 39 -14.52 -1.73 6.55
N GLY A 40 -15.18 -1.18 5.52
CA GLY A 40 -15.27 0.26 5.28
C GLY A 40 -13.99 0.89 4.71
N ILE A 41 -13.01 0.09 4.30
CA ILE A 41 -11.74 0.56 3.75
C ILE A 41 -11.90 0.77 2.24
N ARG A 42 -11.92 2.04 1.81
CA ARG A 42 -12.17 2.42 0.41
C ARG A 42 -11.04 3.23 -0.24
N ASP A 43 -10.11 3.73 0.55
CA ASP A 43 -9.02 4.60 0.11
C ASP A 43 -7.64 4.08 0.55
N ILE A 44 -6.60 4.47 -0.19
CA ILE A 44 -5.22 4.04 0.05
C ILE A 44 -4.66 4.58 1.38
N GLN A 45 -5.11 5.75 1.85
CA GLN A 45 -4.68 6.30 3.13
C GLN A 45 -5.14 5.42 4.29
N SER A 46 -6.35 4.88 4.21
CA SER A 46 -6.91 3.92 5.16
C SER A 46 -6.19 2.57 5.11
N VAL A 47 -5.84 2.09 3.92
CA VAL A 47 -5.01 0.89 3.75
C VAL A 47 -3.65 1.03 4.43
N ALA A 48 -3.00 2.19 4.31
CA ALA A 48 -1.67 2.44 4.88
C ALA A 48 -1.62 2.34 6.42
N ARG A 49 -2.76 2.41 7.11
CA ARG A 49 -2.88 2.30 8.58
C ARG A 49 -3.09 0.87 9.07
N LEU A 50 -3.38 -0.07 8.18
CA LEU A 50 -3.71 -1.45 8.56
C LEU A 50 -2.50 -2.21 9.10
N ASN A 51 -2.78 -3.11 10.05
CA ASN A 51 -1.83 -4.06 10.62
C ASN A 51 -2.28 -5.52 10.37
N GLN A 52 -1.46 -6.49 10.79
CA GLN A 52 -1.76 -7.91 10.61
C GLN A 52 -3.06 -8.35 11.28
N GLY A 53 -3.36 -7.82 12.47
CA GLY A 53 -4.59 -8.11 13.19
C GLY A 53 -5.83 -7.67 12.41
N ASP A 54 -5.77 -6.50 11.78
CA ASP A 54 -6.88 -6.00 10.95
C ASP A 54 -7.11 -6.91 9.74
N LEU A 55 -6.04 -7.36 9.07
CA LEU A 55 -6.15 -8.32 7.95
C LEU A 55 -6.82 -9.63 8.38
N ASN A 56 -6.44 -10.14 9.55
CA ASN A 56 -7.04 -11.36 10.10
C ASN A 56 -8.53 -11.16 10.42
N GLN A 57 -8.92 -10.01 11.00
CA GLN A 57 -10.32 -9.68 11.29
C GLN A 57 -11.16 -9.54 10.01
N MET A 58 -10.57 -9.08 8.92
CA MET A 58 -11.19 -9.04 7.60
C MET A 58 -11.26 -10.43 6.92
N GLY A 59 -10.83 -11.51 7.58
CA GLY A 59 -10.86 -12.86 7.02
C GLY A 59 -9.69 -13.19 6.09
N ILE A 60 -8.64 -12.36 6.06
CA ILE A 60 -7.42 -12.60 5.29
C ILE A 60 -6.43 -13.32 6.20
N THR A 61 -6.48 -14.65 6.20
CA THR A 61 -5.71 -15.48 7.17
C THR A 61 -4.59 -16.30 6.54
N LEU A 62 -4.55 -16.42 5.21
CA LEU A 62 -3.49 -17.15 4.51
C LEU A 62 -2.15 -16.42 4.67
N ALA A 63 -1.18 -17.05 5.34
CA ALA A 63 0.09 -16.41 5.72
C ALA A 63 0.84 -15.77 4.53
N GLY A 64 0.85 -16.43 3.37
CA GLY A 64 1.47 -15.87 2.16
C GLY A 64 0.77 -14.60 1.66
N HIS A 65 -0.56 -14.55 1.73
CA HIS A 65 -1.34 -13.38 1.31
C HIS A 65 -1.20 -12.24 2.30
N VAL A 66 -1.31 -12.54 3.60
CA VAL A 66 -1.06 -11.59 4.69
C VAL A 66 0.31 -10.94 4.52
N LYS A 67 1.35 -11.75 4.33
CA LYS A 67 2.72 -11.25 4.11
C LYS A 67 2.80 -10.33 2.89
N LYS A 68 2.22 -10.73 1.76
CA LYS A 68 2.27 -9.93 0.52
C LYS A 68 1.58 -8.57 0.68
N ILE A 69 0.41 -8.57 1.30
CA ILE A 69 -0.38 -7.36 1.54
C ILE A 69 0.35 -6.44 2.52
N LEU A 70 0.88 -6.96 3.63
CA LEU A 70 1.63 -6.18 4.61
C LEU A 70 2.91 -5.57 4.02
N GLN A 71 3.63 -6.30 3.16
CA GLN A 71 4.80 -5.74 2.48
C GLN A 71 4.42 -4.55 1.60
N SER A 72 3.30 -4.63 0.87
CA SER A 72 2.84 -3.50 0.07
C SER A 72 2.35 -2.31 0.92
N ILE A 73 1.68 -2.57 2.05
CA ILE A 73 1.31 -1.53 3.03
C ILE A 73 2.56 -0.81 3.55
N HIS A 74 3.64 -1.55 3.83
CA HIS A 74 4.90 -0.94 4.25
C HIS A 74 5.48 -0.03 3.16
N THR A 75 5.50 -0.48 1.90
CA THR A 75 5.92 0.34 0.75
C THR A 75 5.06 1.61 0.63
N LEU A 76 3.73 1.48 0.74
CA LEU A 76 2.81 2.63 0.73
C LEU A 76 3.17 3.65 1.81
N ARG A 77 3.44 3.21 3.04
CA ARG A 77 3.83 4.10 4.14
C ARG A 77 5.13 4.84 3.86
N THR A 78 6.12 4.14 3.29
CA THR A 78 7.40 4.74 2.91
C THR A 78 7.19 5.79 1.82
N GLN A 79 6.41 5.50 0.78
CA GLN A 79 6.14 6.45 -0.30
C GLN A 79 5.29 7.64 0.20
N LEU A 80 4.27 7.43 1.04
CA LEU A 80 3.50 8.54 1.62
C LEU A 80 4.37 9.44 2.51
N ALA A 81 5.32 8.88 3.25
CA ALA A 81 6.27 9.67 4.03
C ALA A 81 7.23 10.48 3.12
N VAL A 82 7.67 9.90 2.00
CA VAL A 82 8.51 10.58 1.00
C VAL A 82 7.74 11.66 0.24
N ASN A 83 6.49 11.41 -0.16
CA ASN A 83 5.65 12.41 -0.81
C ASN A 83 5.33 13.60 0.12
N MET A 84 5.28 13.39 1.45
CA MET A 84 5.24 14.49 2.42
C MET A 84 6.58 15.24 2.56
N SER A 85 7.70 14.63 2.15
CA SER A 85 9.03 15.27 2.12
C SER A 85 9.24 16.07 0.83
N GLU A 86 8.74 15.57 -0.30
CA GLU A 86 8.85 16.24 -1.61
C GLU A 86 7.92 17.47 -1.73
N GLY A 87 6.83 17.53 -0.95
CA GLY A 87 6.01 18.75 -0.83
C GLY A 87 6.74 19.93 -0.18
N PHE A 88 7.82 19.69 0.58
CA PHE A 88 8.61 20.73 1.22
C PHE A 88 9.73 21.29 0.32
N LEU A 89 10.10 20.58 -0.74
CA LEU A 89 11.15 21.01 -1.67
C LEU A 89 10.62 21.90 -2.82
N LYS A 90 9.32 21.84 -3.15
CA LYS A 90 8.75 22.64 -4.25
C LYS A 90 8.32 24.07 -3.87
N VAL A 91 8.27 24.41 -2.58
CA VAL A 91 8.03 25.80 -2.10
C VAL A 91 9.34 26.62 -1.98
N LYS A 92 10.48 26.10 -2.43
CA LYS A 92 11.72 26.91 -2.52
C LYS A 92 12.13 27.32 -3.94
N GLU A 93 11.48 26.79 -4.99
CA GLU A 93 11.82 27.10 -6.39
C GLU A 93 10.82 28.01 -7.12
N CYS A 94 9.91 28.68 -6.42
CA CYS A 94 9.09 29.77 -6.98
C CYS A 94 9.35 31.14 -6.33
N ASN A 95 10.48 31.33 -5.65
CA ASN A 95 10.90 32.63 -5.11
C ASN A 95 12.43 32.80 -5.20
N LEU A 96 12.99 32.61 -6.38
CA LEU A 96 14.27 33.22 -6.73
C LEU A 96 14.16 33.96 -8.06
#